data_AF-A0A1M7ZZ29-F1
#
_entry.id   AF-A0A1M7ZZ29-F1
#
_cell.length_a   1.000
_cell.length_b   1.000
_cell.length_c   1.000
_cell.angle_alpha   90.00
_cell.angle_beta   90.00
_cell.angle_gamma   90.00
#
_symmetry.space_group_name_H-M   'P 1'
#
loop_
_entity.id
_entity.type
_entity.pdbx_description
1 polymer ?
#
loop_
_entity_poly.entity_id
_entity_poly.type
_entity_poly.pdbx_seq_one_letter_code
_entity_poly.pdbx_strand_id
1 'polypeptide(L)'
;MKTEKTLSIVFIISLVFKLMHWPGAGVLMVLSLLGLALCYFPLGFYFLSDKNFKTQNIGISIVFGWLLSVCIIGILFKLMYWPGSSPMLLIGTLTAVPLIGVAILLYAKSTDVLKNYYKNLLIRTSVLFILSLLCFLLPNSVLINHYYSNEPELKELYLKEQENPEDENIQNEIQAYKAKQYERENGWQRN
;
A
#
# COMPACT_ATOMS: atom_id res chain seq x y z
N MET A 1 -8.50 -15.15 2.91
CA MET A 1 -9.98 -15.26 3.08
C MET A 1 -10.71 -14.72 1.85
N LYS A 2 -12.05 -14.85 1.73
CA LYS A 2 -12.80 -14.27 0.59
C LYS A 2 -12.61 -12.74 0.53
N THR A 3 -12.78 -12.05 1.66
CA THR A 3 -12.62 -10.59 1.76
C THR A 3 -11.23 -10.10 1.38
N GLU A 4 -10.16 -10.74 1.90
CA GLU A 4 -8.77 -10.45 1.54
C GLU A 4 -8.55 -10.54 0.02
N LYS A 5 -9.02 -11.63 -0.60
CA LYS A 5 -8.93 -11.82 -2.06
C LYS A 5 -9.70 -10.74 -2.83
N THR A 6 -10.91 -10.41 -2.38
CA THR A 6 -11.71 -9.34 -3.00
C THR A 6 -10.97 -8.00 -2.95
N LEU A 7 -10.42 -7.62 -1.80
CA LEU A 7 -9.65 -6.38 -1.66
C LEU A 7 -8.39 -6.39 -2.54
N SER A 8 -7.68 -7.51 -2.63
CA SER A 8 -6.52 -7.64 -3.54
C SER A 8 -6.91 -7.50 -5.01
N ILE A 9 -8.06 -8.06 -5.43
CA ILE A 9 -8.56 -7.90 -6.81
C ILE A 9 -8.92 -6.44 -7.08
N VAL A 10 -9.62 -5.79 -6.14
CA VAL A 10 -9.97 -4.37 -6.28
C VAL A 10 -8.71 -3.50 -6.36
N PHE A 11 -7.67 -3.82 -5.58
CA PHE A 11 -6.37 -3.15 -5.70
C PHE A 11 -5.77 -3.30 -7.09
N ILE A 12 -5.73 -4.51 -7.66
CA ILE A 12 -5.19 -4.73 -9.01
C ILE A 12 -5.98 -3.93 -10.05
N ILE A 13 -7.32 -3.93 -9.97
CA ILE A 13 -8.17 -3.13 -10.86
C ILE A 13 -7.86 -1.64 -10.71
N SER A 14 -7.73 -1.14 -9.47
CA SER A 14 -7.39 0.25 -9.21
C SER A 14 -6.02 0.65 -9.78
N LEU A 15 -5.05 -0.27 -9.74
CA LEU A 15 -3.72 -0.05 -10.30
C LEU A 15 -3.79 0.06 -11.82
N VAL A 16 -4.54 -0.82 -12.49
CA VAL A 16 -4.77 -0.73 -13.94
C VAL A 16 -5.46 0.58 -14.31
N PHE A 17 -6.51 0.96 -13.58
CA PHE A 17 -7.22 2.22 -13.83
C PHE A 17 -6.31 3.43 -13.62
N LYS A 18 -5.41 3.37 -12.63
CA LYS A 18 -4.44 4.42 -12.38
C LYS A 18 -3.44 4.52 -13.53
N LEU A 19 -2.96 3.40 -14.05
CA LEU A 19 -2.06 3.39 -15.22
C LEU A 19 -2.75 3.89 -16.50
N MET A 20 -4.07 3.76 -16.61
CA MET A 20 -4.88 4.26 -17.74
C MET A 20 -5.39 5.70 -17.53
N HIS A 21 -5.03 6.37 -16.43
CA HIS A 21 -5.51 7.71 -16.05
C HIS A 21 -7.03 7.81 -15.90
N TRP A 22 -7.69 6.71 -15.57
CA TRP A 22 -9.15 6.70 -15.41
C TRP A 22 -9.58 7.42 -14.13
N PRO A 23 -10.69 8.20 -14.18
CA PRO A 23 -11.20 8.90 -13.01
C PRO A 23 -11.59 7.92 -11.90
N GLY A 24 -11.37 8.31 -10.65
CA GLY A 24 -11.70 7.49 -9.48
C GLY A 24 -10.69 6.38 -9.13
N ALA A 25 -9.66 6.15 -9.96
CA ALA A 25 -8.63 5.14 -9.69
C ALA A 25 -7.94 5.30 -8.33
N GLY A 26 -7.60 6.54 -7.97
CA GLY A 26 -6.98 6.86 -6.68
C GLY A 26 -7.87 6.50 -5.49
N VAL A 27 -9.18 6.78 -5.57
CA VAL A 27 -10.14 6.45 -4.51
C VAL A 27 -10.23 4.94 -4.33
N LEU A 28 -10.34 4.19 -5.43
CA LEU A 28 -10.43 2.73 -5.40
C LEU A 28 -9.15 2.10 -4.81
N MET A 29 -7.99 2.68 -5.12
CA MET A 29 -6.70 2.27 -4.57
C MET A 29 -6.60 2.52 -3.07
N VAL A 30 -7.02 3.70 -2.61
CA VAL A 30 -7.07 4.01 -1.18
C VAL A 30 -8.00 3.06 -0.45
N LEU A 31 -9.23 2.87 -0.94
CA LEU A 31 -10.21 2.00 -0.29
C LEU A 31 -9.74 0.54 -0.18
N SER A 32 -9.10 0.01 -1.23
CA SER A 32 -8.63 -1.38 -1.25
C SER A 32 -7.43 -1.59 -0.33
N LEU A 33 -6.38 -0.77 -0.44
CA LEU A 33 -5.17 -0.93 0.37
C LEU A 33 -5.40 -0.55 1.83
N LEU A 34 -6.14 0.52 2.11
CA LEU A 34 -6.50 0.89 3.48
C LEU A 34 -7.42 -0.16 4.10
N GLY A 35 -8.40 -0.67 3.35
CA GLY A 35 -9.25 -1.78 3.79
C GLY A 35 -8.44 -3.03 4.13
N LEU A 36 -7.43 -3.36 3.33
CA LEU A 36 -6.54 -4.49 3.57
C LEU A 36 -5.66 -4.27 4.81
N ALA A 37 -5.12 -3.05 4.98
CA ALA A 37 -4.35 -2.68 6.17
C ALA A 37 -5.19 -2.80 7.45
N LEU A 38 -6.45 -2.34 7.43
CA LEU A 38 -7.39 -2.47 8.55
C LEU A 38 -7.81 -3.92 8.82
N CYS A 39 -7.87 -4.79 7.80
CA CYS A 39 -8.08 -6.22 8.02
C CYS A 39 -6.90 -6.86 8.77
N TYR A 40 -5.68 -6.36 8.57
CA TYR A 40 -4.48 -6.94 9.18
C TYR A 40 -4.13 -6.31 10.52
N PHE A 41 -4.40 -5.02 10.72
CA PHE A 41 -4.02 -4.29 11.95
C PHE A 41 -4.84 -4.73 13.19
N PRO A 42 -6.10 -4.31 13.42
CA PRO A 42 -6.86 -4.82 14.58
C PRO A 42 -7.32 -6.27 14.41
N LEU A 43 -7.53 -6.73 13.17
CA LEU A 43 -8.18 -8.01 12.89
C LEU A 43 -7.22 -9.10 12.41
N GLY A 44 -5.90 -8.93 12.61
CA GLY A 44 -4.89 -9.93 12.24
C GLY A 44 -5.16 -11.31 12.84
N PHE A 45 -5.63 -11.36 14.09
CA PHE A 45 -6.04 -12.61 14.76
C PHE A 45 -7.20 -13.33 14.06
N TYR A 46 -8.00 -12.67 13.23
CA TYR A 46 -9.11 -13.28 12.51
C TYR A 46 -8.71 -13.56 11.05
N PHE A 47 -8.02 -12.62 10.41
CA PHE A 47 -7.69 -12.70 8.98
C PHE A 47 -6.47 -13.58 8.67
N LEU A 48 -5.50 -13.63 9.56
CA LEU A 48 -4.25 -14.37 9.37
C LEU A 48 -4.28 -15.76 10.02
N SER A 49 -5.21 -15.96 10.94
CA SER A 49 -5.47 -17.21 11.64
C SER A 49 -6.22 -18.23 10.80
N ASP A 50 -5.95 -19.51 11.05
CA ASP A 50 -6.72 -20.62 10.49
C ASP A 50 -7.98 -20.89 11.34
N LYS A 51 -8.94 -21.65 10.79
CA LYS A 51 -10.21 -21.99 11.45
C LYS A 51 -10.02 -22.76 12.76
N ASN A 52 -8.86 -23.40 12.95
CA ASN A 52 -8.52 -24.13 14.16
C ASN A 52 -7.91 -23.21 15.23
N PHE A 53 -8.72 -22.29 15.77
CA PHE A 53 -8.29 -21.29 16.75
C PHE A 53 -7.66 -21.85 18.03
N LYS A 54 -7.99 -23.09 18.42
CA LYS A 54 -7.56 -23.67 19.70
C LYS A 54 -6.08 -24.02 19.78
N THR A 55 -5.40 -24.23 18.65
CA THR A 55 -4.01 -24.74 18.62
C THR A 55 -2.99 -23.72 18.13
N GLN A 56 -3.43 -22.63 17.51
CA GLN A 56 -2.54 -21.61 16.95
C GLN A 56 -2.21 -20.51 17.96
N ASN A 57 -1.00 -19.95 17.85
CA ASN A 57 -0.60 -18.80 18.65
C ASN A 57 -1.17 -17.51 18.03
N ILE A 58 -2.25 -17.01 18.63
CA ILE A 58 -2.94 -15.78 18.20
C ILE A 58 -2.01 -14.56 18.24
N GLY A 59 -1.07 -14.50 19.19
CA GLY A 59 -0.12 -13.40 19.30
C GLY A 59 0.76 -13.25 18.04
N ILE A 60 1.11 -14.37 17.40
CA ILE A 60 1.86 -14.36 16.13
C ILE A 60 1.02 -13.71 15.03
N SER A 61 -0.27 -14.05 14.93
CA SER A 61 -1.17 -13.44 13.94
C SER A 61 -1.31 -11.93 14.16
N ILE A 62 -1.37 -11.46 15.42
CA ILE A 62 -1.47 -10.02 15.73
C ILE A 62 -0.20 -9.28 15.32
N VAL A 63 0.97 -9.78 15.74
CA VAL A 63 2.26 -9.15 15.42
C VAL A 63 2.53 -9.12 13.92
N PHE A 64 2.28 -10.23 13.22
CA PHE A 64 2.38 -10.26 11.76
C PHE A 64 1.38 -9.29 11.11
N GLY A 65 0.13 -9.27 11.59
CA GLY A 65 -0.89 -8.36 11.08
C GLY A 65 -0.50 -6.90 11.18
N TRP A 66 0.02 -6.49 12.35
CA TRP A 66 0.50 -5.13 12.56
C TRP A 66 1.62 -4.76 11.60
N LEU A 67 2.66 -5.58 11.52
CA LEU A 67 3.82 -5.27 10.70
C LEU A 67 3.51 -5.32 9.19
N LEU A 68 2.67 -6.27 8.75
CA LEU A 68 2.20 -6.32 7.37
C LEU A 68 1.30 -5.11 7.02
N SER A 69 0.52 -4.60 7.97
CA SER A 69 -0.29 -3.40 7.75
C SER A 69 0.56 -2.16 7.47
N VAL A 70 1.68 -1.99 8.19
CA VAL A 70 2.64 -0.89 7.94
C VAL A 70 3.22 -0.99 6.53
N CYS A 71 3.56 -2.20 6.09
CA CYS A 71 4.04 -2.45 4.73
C CYS A 71 2.99 -2.09 3.66
N ILE A 72 1.73 -2.50 3.86
CA ILE A 72 0.61 -2.15 2.96
C ILE A 72 0.41 -0.63 2.88
N ILE A 73 0.48 0.08 4.01
CA ILE A 73 0.36 1.54 4.05
C ILE A 73 1.53 2.21 3.33
N GLY A 74 2.76 1.70 3.50
CA GLY A 74 3.92 2.19 2.76
C GLY A 74 3.74 2.06 1.24
N ILE A 75 3.21 0.92 0.76
CA ILE A 75 2.89 0.71 -0.66
C ILE A 75 1.82 1.72 -1.11
N LEU A 76 0.78 1.95 -0.30
CA LEU A 76 -0.26 2.95 -0.61
C LEU A 76 0.33 4.34 -0.78
N PHE A 77 1.14 4.80 0.18
CA PHE A 77 1.76 6.12 0.13
C PHE A 77 2.64 6.29 -1.11
N LYS A 78 3.43 5.25 -1.44
CA LYS A 78 4.27 5.23 -2.64
C LYS A 78 3.44 5.38 -3.90
N LEU A 79 2.40 4.56 -4.05
CA LEU A 79 1.57 4.57 -5.25
C LEU A 79 0.73 5.85 -5.36
N MET A 80 0.41 6.51 -4.25
CA MET A 80 -0.35 7.76 -4.22
C MET A 80 0.49 9.03 -4.37
N TYR A 81 1.82 8.91 -4.49
CA TYR A 81 2.76 10.04 -4.54
C TYR A 81 2.77 10.87 -3.26
N TRP A 82 2.34 10.31 -2.14
CA TRP A 82 2.23 11.06 -0.89
C TRP A 82 3.61 11.28 -0.26
N PRO A 83 3.79 12.42 0.44
CA PRO A 83 5.00 12.71 1.17
C PRO A 83 5.25 11.65 2.25
N GLY A 84 6.53 11.36 2.53
CA GLY A 84 6.91 10.32 3.50
C GLY A 84 6.79 8.88 3.00
N SER A 85 6.47 8.65 1.71
CA SER A 85 6.40 7.30 1.14
C SER A 85 7.71 6.51 1.27
N SER A 86 8.86 7.15 1.07
CA SER A 86 10.19 6.52 1.15
C SER A 86 10.51 5.93 2.54
N PRO A 87 10.49 6.70 3.65
CA PRO A 87 10.77 6.12 4.97
C PRO A 87 9.73 5.07 5.38
N MET A 88 8.45 5.25 5.04
CA MET A 88 7.41 4.30 5.42
C MET A 88 7.54 2.96 4.69
N LEU A 89 7.84 3.00 3.39
CA LEU A 89 8.09 1.81 2.58
C LEU A 89 9.41 1.12 2.97
N LEU A 90 10.43 1.87 3.38
CA LEU A 90 11.67 1.32 3.92
C LEU A 90 11.41 0.50 5.19
N ILE A 91 10.66 1.06 6.15
CA ILE A 91 10.28 0.36 7.38
C ILE A 91 9.50 -0.91 7.07
N GLY A 92 8.50 -0.83 6.17
CA GLY A 92 7.72 -1.98 5.73
C GLY A 92 8.57 -3.09 5.08
N THR A 93 9.52 -2.71 4.23
CA THR A 93 10.40 -3.66 3.54
C THR A 93 11.40 -4.31 4.50
N LEU A 94 12.01 -3.53 5.39
CA LEU A 94 12.98 -4.03 6.37
C LEU A 94 12.33 -4.95 7.40
N THR A 95 11.12 -4.65 7.87
CA THR A 95 10.39 -5.49 8.84
C THR A 95 9.92 -6.81 8.25
N ALA A 96 9.69 -6.90 6.94
CA ALA A 96 9.27 -8.14 6.29
C ALA A 96 10.37 -9.22 6.26
N VAL A 97 11.66 -8.84 6.21
CA VAL A 97 12.79 -9.78 6.19
C VAL A 97 12.85 -10.68 7.46
N PRO A 98 12.89 -10.13 8.69
CA PRO A 98 12.86 -10.97 9.89
C PRO A 98 11.55 -11.73 10.04
N LEU A 99 10.41 -11.20 9.57
CA LEU A 99 9.15 -11.93 9.58
C LEU A 99 9.18 -13.19 8.70
N ILE A 100 9.79 -13.11 7.52
CA ILE A 100 10.00 -14.28 6.65
C ILE A 100 10.86 -15.31 7.40
N GLY A 101 11.96 -14.88 8.01
CA GLY A 101 12.82 -15.75 8.81
C GLY A 101 12.07 -16.44 9.94
N VAL A 102 11.30 -15.68 10.73
CA VAL A 102 10.45 -16.21 11.81
C VAL A 102 9.40 -17.18 11.27
N ALA A 103 8.73 -16.85 10.17
CA ALA A 103 7.72 -17.72 9.56
C ALA A 103 8.32 -19.05 9.07
N ILE A 104 9.52 -19.04 8.49
CA ILE A 104 10.25 -20.26 8.09
C ILE A 104 10.61 -21.10 9.31
N LEU A 105 11.16 -20.49 10.37
CA LEU A 105 11.52 -21.19 11.61
C LEU A 105 10.30 -21.82 12.27
N LEU A 106 9.19 -21.09 12.35
CA LEU A 106 7.93 -21.59 12.90
C LEU A 106 7.34 -22.72 12.05
N TYR A 107 7.38 -22.58 10.72
CA TYR A 107 6.96 -23.64 9.81
C TYR A 107 7.78 -24.93 10.02
N ALA A 108 9.12 -24.83 10.06
CA ALA A 108 10.01 -25.98 10.23
C ALA A 108 9.80 -26.72 11.56
N LYS A 109 9.48 -25.99 12.65
CA LYS A 109 9.25 -26.56 14.00
C LYS A 109 7.80 -26.97 14.26
N SER A 110 6.88 -26.73 13.33
CA SER A 110 5.45 -26.93 13.56
C SER A 110 4.96 -28.36 13.30
N THR A 111 3.97 -28.78 14.08
CA THR A 111 3.18 -29.99 13.82
C THR A 111 2.43 -29.88 12.50
N ASP A 112 2.06 -30.99 11.88
CA ASP A 112 1.36 -30.99 10.57
C ASP A 112 0.07 -30.14 10.55
N VAL A 113 -0.63 -30.07 11.69
CA VAL A 113 -1.83 -29.23 11.86
C VAL A 113 -1.51 -27.73 11.70
N LEU A 114 -0.35 -27.27 12.19
CA LEU A 114 0.05 -25.85 12.17
C LEU A 114 0.89 -25.48 10.93
N LYS A 115 1.43 -26.46 10.19
CA LYS A 115 2.23 -26.20 8.99
C LYS A 115 1.47 -25.36 7.97
N ASN A 116 0.18 -25.63 7.75
CA ASN A 116 -0.64 -24.86 6.82
C ASN A 116 -0.81 -23.39 7.26
N TYR A 117 -0.99 -23.15 8.55
CA TYR A 117 -1.08 -21.82 9.14
C TYR A 117 0.21 -21.02 8.90
N TYR A 118 1.38 -21.57 9.27
CA TYR A 118 2.66 -20.88 9.07
C TYR A 118 3.05 -20.75 7.60
N LYS A 119 2.69 -21.73 6.75
CA LYS A 119 2.85 -21.64 5.30
C LYS A 119 2.06 -20.46 4.73
N ASN A 120 0.81 -20.27 5.15
CA ASN A 120 -0.02 -19.15 4.70
C ASN A 120 0.53 -17.80 5.16
N LEU A 121 1.03 -17.72 6.40
CA LEU A 121 1.73 -16.52 6.90
C LEU A 121 2.97 -16.20 6.07
N LEU A 122 3.79 -17.22 5.77
CA LEU A 122 4.98 -17.08 4.94
C LEU A 122 4.63 -16.58 3.53
N ILE A 123 3.66 -17.22 2.87
CA ILE A 123 3.25 -16.82 1.50
C ILE A 123 2.79 -15.36 1.46
N ARG A 124 1.94 -14.92 2.40
CA ARG A 124 1.46 -13.54 2.46
C ARG A 124 2.59 -12.54 2.69
N THR A 125 3.48 -12.86 3.61
CA THR A 125 4.65 -12.02 3.94
C THR A 125 5.57 -11.91 2.73
N SER A 126 5.86 -13.03 2.04
CA SER A 126 6.69 -13.04 0.84
C SER A 126 6.07 -12.25 -0.31
N VAL A 127 4.77 -12.38 -0.56
CA VAL A 127 4.08 -11.60 -1.62
C VAL A 127 4.16 -10.11 -1.34
N LEU A 128 3.87 -9.69 -0.10
CA LEU A 128 3.94 -8.28 0.28
C LEU A 128 5.39 -7.75 0.28
N PHE A 129 6.36 -8.56 0.69
CA PHE A 129 7.78 -8.21 0.61
C PHE A 129 8.22 -7.96 -0.84
N ILE A 130 7.89 -8.86 -1.77
CA ILE A 130 8.24 -8.71 -3.18
C ILE A 130 7.60 -7.43 -3.74
N LEU A 131 6.31 -7.21 -3.48
CA LEU A 131 5.61 -6.00 -3.94
C LEU A 131 6.23 -4.73 -3.34
N SER A 132 6.52 -4.73 -2.04
CA SER A 132 7.17 -3.60 -1.35
C SER A 132 8.56 -3.33 -1.90
N LEU A 133 9.36 -4.37 -2.15
CA LEU A 133 10.69 -4.26 -2.73
C LEU A 133 10.64 -3.69 -4.14
N LEU A 134 9.71 -4.15 -4.98
CA LEU A 134 9.49 -3.60 -6.32
C LEU A 134 9.11 -2.12 -6.25
N CYS A 135 8.17 -1.75 -5.38
CA CYS A 135 7.80 -0.36 -5.15
C CYS A 135 8.98 0.46 -4.62
N PHE A 136 9.84 -0.11 -3.77
CA PHE A 136 10.97 0.59 -3.17
C PHE A 136 12.07 0.89 -4.20
N LEU A 137 12.35 -0.07 -5.07
CA LEU A 137 13.35 0.07 -6.14
C LEU A 137 12.92 1.07 -7.23
N LEU A 138 11.63 1.37 -7.36
CA LEU A 138 11.10 2.36 -8.29
C LEU A 138 11.22 3.78 -7.71
N PRO A 139 11.99 4.70 -8.31
CA PRO A 139 12.07 6.08 -7.84
C PRO A 139 10.72 6.81 -8.00
N ASN A 140 10.39 7.70 -7.05
CA ASN A 140 9.16 8.50 -7.13
C ASN A 140 9.12 9.36 -8.40
N SER A 141 10.27 9.88 -8.81
CA SER A 141 10.41 10.67 -10.03
C SER A 141 9.96 9.93 -11.28
N VAL A 142 10.26 8.64 -11.43
CA VAL A 142 9.83 7.85 -12.59
C VAL A 142 8.31 7.73 -12.63
N LEU A 143 7.69 7.43 -11.50
CA LEU A 143 6.24 7.28 -11.41
C LEU A 143 5.50 8.62 -11.63
N ILE A 144 6.04 9.72 -11.11
CA ILE A 144 5.49 11.08 -11.28
C ILE A 144 5.66 11.54 -12.73
N ASN A 145 6.84 11.34 -13.32
CA ASN A 145 7.14 11.72 -14.70
C ASN A 145 6.25 10.99 -15.70
N HIS A 146 5.98 9.71 -15.48
CA HIS A 146 5.08 8.94 -16.33
C HIS A 146 3.63 9.38 -16.18
N TYR A 147 3.15 9.56 -14.94
CA TYR A 147 1.74 9.85 -14.69
C TYR A 147 1.37 11.29 -15.07
N TYR A 148 2.21 12.28 -14.77
CA TYR A 148 1.94 13.70 -15.07
C TYR A 148 2.67 14.18 -16.33
N SER A 149 2.90 13.29 -17.30
CA SER A 149 3.62 13.64 -18.54
C SER A 149 2.95 14.78 -19.32
N ASN A 150 1.62 14.84 -19.26
CA ASN A 150 0.81 15.81 -20.00
C ASN A 150 0.57 17.12 -19.23
N GLU A 151 0.97 17.18 -17.95
CA GLU A 151 0.75 18.31 -17.05
C GLU A 151 2.09 18.76 -16.43
N PRO A 152 2.94 19.47 -17.18
CA PRO A 152 4.31 19.77 -16.77
C PRO A 152 4.39 20.60 -15.47
N GLU A 153 3.48 21.56 -15.29
CA GLU A 153 3.42 22.40 -14.07
C GLU A 153 3.09 21.56 -12.83
N LEU A 154 2.07 20.68 -12.91
CA LEU A 154 1.71 19.80 -11.81
C LEU A 154 2.80 18.78 -11.51
N LYS A 155 3.44 18.24 -12.55
CA LYS A 155 4.59 17.34 -12.43
C LYS A 155 5.72 17.99 -11.65
N GLU A 156 6.08 19.24 -11.96
CA GLU A 156 7.14 19.97 -11.25
C GLU A 156 6.80 20.18 -9.78
N LEU A 157 5.56 20.54 -9.46
CA LEU A 157 5.12 20.70 -8.07
C LEU A 157 5.26 19.40 -7.28
N TYR A 158 4.84 18.27 -7.85
CA TYR A 158 5.01 16.96 -7.22
C TYR A 158 6.46 16.55 -7.05
N LEU A 159 7.34 16.87 -8.00
CA LEU A 159 8.78 16.60 -7.85
C LEU A 159 9.39 17.44 -6.72
N LYS A 160 9.03 18.73 -6.64
CA LYS A 160 9.47 19.62 -5.55
C LYS A 160 8.98 19.15 -4.19
N GLU A 161 7.74 18.66 -4.09
CA GLU A 161 7.18 18.10 -2.86
C GLU A 161 7.97 16.88 -2.38
N GLN A 162 8.49 16.06 -3.31
CA GLN A 162 9.32 14.91 -2.94
C GLN A 162 10.71 15.30 -2.45
N GLU A 163 11.26 16.40 -2.96
CA GLU A 163 12.54 16.95 -2.50
C GLU A 163 12.40 17.61 -1.12
N ASN A 164 11.30 18.33 -0.89
CA ASN A 164 11.03 19.08 0.33
C ASN A 164 9.65 18.73 0.91
N PRO A 165 9.46 17.53 1.50
CA PRO A 165 8.16 17.06 1.96
C PRO A 165 7.56 17.84 3.14
N GLU A 166 8.37 18.63 3.84
CA GLU A 166 7.95 19.47 4.97
C GLU A 166 7.50 20.88 4.53
N ASP A 167 7.68 21.24 3.25
CA ASP A 167 7.28 22.55 2.73
C ASP A 167 5.78 22.60 2.42
N GLU A 168 5.02 23.13 3.38
CA GLU A 168 3.57 23.28 3.27
C GLU A 168 3.14 24.19 2.10
N ASN A 169 4.02 25.10 1.65
CA ASN A 169 3.69 25.98 0.51
C ASN A 169 3.50 25.18 -0.77
N ILE A 170 4.31 24.14 -1.00
CA ILE A 170 4.21 23.29 -2.19
C ILE A 170 2.87 22.55 -2.21
N GLN A 171 2.41 22.05 -1.05
CA GLN A 171 1.11 21.39 -0.94
C GLN A 171 -0.02 22.36 -1.27
N ASN A 172 0.06 23.59 -0.77
CA ASN A 172 -0.91 24.65 -1.06
C ASN A 172 -0.92 25.02 -2.55
N GLU A 173 0.25 25.08 -3.21
CA GLU A 173 0.35 25.29 -4.66
C GLU A 173 -0.29 24.16 -5.46
N ILE A 174 -0.06 22.89 -5.09
CA ILE A 174 -0.71 21.74 -5.72
C ILE A 174 -2.23 21.81 -5.57
N GLN A 175 -2.72 22.16 -4.39
CA GLN A 175 -4.15 22.32 -4.13
C GLN A 175 -4.76 23.46 -4.96
N ALA A 176 -4.10 24.61 -5.00
CA ALA A 176 -4.53 25.76 -5.81
C ALA A 176 -4.55 25.43 -7.31
N TYR A 177 -3.55 24.70 -7.81
CA TYR A 177 -3.51 24.24 -9.19
C TYR A 177 -4.71 23.35 -9.53
N LYS A 178 -4.99 22.35 -8.68
CA LYS A 178 -6.14 21.44 -8.85
C LYS A 178 -7.48 22.17 -8.76
N ALA A 179 -7.61 23.14 -7.86
CA ALA A 179 -8.81 23.97 -7.75
C ALA A 179 -9.05 24.78 -9.04
N LYS A 180 -8.02 25.43 -9.59
CA LYS A 180 -8.10 26.15 -10.87
C LYS A 180 -8.41 25.24 -12.05
N GLN A 181 -7.91 24.00 -12.08
CA GLN A 181 -8.28 23.01 -13.09
C GLN A 181 -9.76 22.66 -12.99
N TYR A 182 -10.23 22.33 -11.78
CA TYR A 182 -11.63 22.00 -11.54
C TYR A 182 -12.59 23.14 -11.88
N GLU A 183 -12.23 24.38 -11.56
CA GLU A 183 -12.99 25.58 -11.93
C GLU A 183 -13.02 25.79 -13.44
N ARG A 184 -11.91 25.55 -14.15
CA ARG A 184 -11.89 25.59 -15.61
C ARG A 184 -12.83 24.55 -16.20
N GLU A 185 -12.75 23.30 -15.77
CA GLU A 185 -13.59 22.22 -16.29
C GLU A 185 -15.09 22.43 -16.04
N ASN A 186 -15.47 22.93 -14.86
CA ASN A 186 -16.87 23.12 -14.47
C ASN A 186 -17.42 24.53 -14.74
N GLY A 187 -16.55 25.52 -14.93
CA GLY A 187 -16.94 26.90 -15.26
C GLY A 187 -17.56 27.02 -16.64
N TRP A 188 -17.12 26.20 -17.60
CA TRP A 188 -17.75 26.08 -18.92
C TRP A 188 -19.15 25.46 -18.89
N GLN A 189 -19.53 24.74 -17.82
CA GLN A 189 -20.86 24.14 -17.67
C GLN A 189 -21.90 25.12 -17.10
N ARG A 190 -21.48 26.31 -16.65
CA ARG A 190 -22.32 27.31 -15.97
C ARG A 190 -22.69 28.53 -16.83
N ASN A 191 -22.14 28.66 -18.04
CA ASN A 191 -22.47 29.70 -19.02
C ASN A 191 -23.16 29.08 -20.24
#